data_AF-A0A968T966-F1
#
_entry.id   AF-A0A968T966-F1
#
_cell.length_a   1.000
_cell.length_b   1.000
_cell.length_c   1.000
_cell.angle_alpha   90.00
_cell.angle_beta   90.00
_cell.angle_gamma   90.00
#
_symmetry.space_group_name_H-M   'P 1'
#
loop_
_entity.id
_entity.type
_entity.pdbx_description
1 polymer ?
#
loop_
_entity_poly.entity_id
_entity_poly.type
_entity_poly.pdbx_seq_one_letter_code
_entity_poly.pdbx_strand_id
1 'polypeptide(L)'
;MLLRDLIEVNQKGILRSSVNFLMLDEPETNRELCEGFIFNYIHEKQTDSTAGILDSLRRSYHSVTSPNVHLMIQGYGKGKSHFAIAVANYFAQPGDSPEVQGILHQVESAVASRNPGLVEGLRAYSDRQHLVICISGDRGGDLRKNFLQATLHALEQAGVPDAAAVNICEPPQQYLTSLSPEQVARANTWLAQNNAPGGDLPGLLELLRNADTSAIRTVRDLSRAFNNGFPIDFQDSIDIEKILTDLIHQLCRGDAPRFQGILILFDELNYYLQTWIADEEAAGGTALQNITNVCKNNPSKIALLSFTQIDPGKRRDVSATAGDRYGKITSRLQDCKYEPVSSLELVLDSLIRAQPAPWPAFQQKWSDTLRAEARSAYESHLRTYRERGWPFDQFHTHLALGCFPLHPITAGLLANLPLTQDRSVIQFLGNHLVPFLDEDIEINGKLNYFYPVKLVKAFIKIPDDSIHHRSFAQLENADNPDELTVAQALFLYHHSEGKLAKKIPKTTKKSSPPSPASPAPASMLPSRASRKIARLFTTKKQRKLTLSSRASIPTNSKKRSTRNLAS
;
A
#
# COMPACT_ATOMS: atom_id res chain seq x y z
N MET A 1 5.83 6.85 37.44
CA MET A 1 4.88 6.11 36.57
C MET A 1 5.45 6.24 35.18
N LEU A 2 5.70 5.12 34.53
CA LEU A 2 6.34 5.08 33.22
C LEU A 2 5.30 5.26 32.12
N LEU A 3 5.76 5.69 30.94
CA LEU A 3 4.90 5.82 29.77
C LEU A 3 4.25 4.48 29.37
N ARG A 4 4.97 3.36 29.52
CA ARG A 4 4.45 1.99 29.30
C ARG A 4 3.29 1.58 30.22
N ASP A 5 3.16 2.23 31.38
CA ASP A 5 2.04 1.97 32.30
C ASP A 5 0.74 2.63 31.80
N LEU A 6 0.86 3.58 30.87
CA LEU A 6 -0.25 4.38 30.33
C LEU A 6 -0.54 4.03 28.87
N ILE A 7 0.49 3.69 28.10
CA ILE A 7 0.44 3.50 26.65
C ILE A 7 1.01 2.14 26.28
N GLU A 8 0.33 1.47 25.37
CA GLU A 8 0.76 0.24 24.72
C GLU A 8 0.84 0.48 23.22
N VAL A 9 1.97 0.14 22.58
CA VAL A 9 2.02 0.11 21.12
C VAL A 9 1.62 -1.27 20.65
N ASN A 10 0.66 -1.35 19.73
CA ASN A 10 0.25 -2.61 19.12
C ASN A 10 1.40 -3.20 18.27
N GLN A 11 2.27 -3.99 18.92
CA GLN A 11 3.45 -4.59 18.27
C GLN A 11 3.07 -5.61 17.20
N LYS A 12 1.90 -6.24 17.30
CA LYS A 12 1.37 -7.13 16.24
C LYS A 12 1.16 -6.38 14.93
N GLY A 13 0.63 -5.15 15.01
CA GLY A 13 0.55 -4.24 13.87
C GLY A 13 1.91 -3.72 13.38
N ILE A 14 2.98 -3.88 14.18
CA ILE A 14 4.34 -3.41 13.85
C ILE A 14 5.17 -4.45 13.07
N LEU A 15 4.88 -5.73 13.23
CA LEU A 15 5.85 -6.81 12.96
C LEU A 15 6.19 -7.06 11.49
N ARG A 16 5.46 -6.52 10.51
CA ARG A 16 5.65 -6.94 9.10
C ARG A 16 5.87 -5.74 8.17
N SER A 17 7.13 -5.57 7.75
CA SER A 17 7.56 -4.53 6.80
C SER A 17 7.21 -4.86 5.35
N SER A 18 6.96 -6.13 5.03
CA SER A 18 6.55 -6.62 3.71
C SER A 18 5.45 -7.65 3.89
N VAL A 19 4.24 -7.31 3.44
CA VAL A 19 3.05 -8.16 3.52
C VAL A 19 2.73 -8.66 2.12
N ASN A 20 2.45 -9.95 1.96
CA ASN A 20 2.10 -10.55 0.67
C ASN A 20 1.15 -11.74 0.86
N PHE A 21 0.56 -12.24 -0.23
CA PHE A 21 -0.45 -13.29 -0.18
C PHE A 21 0.03 -14.65 0.35
N LEU A 22 1.33 -14.96 0.38
CA LEU A 22 1.82 -16.22 0.97
C LEU A 22 1.51 -16.30 2.46
N MET A 23 1.34 -15.14 3.12
CA MET A 23 0.99 -15.07 4.53
C MET A 23 -0.44 -15.52 4.82
N LEU A 24 -1.30 -15.72 3.82
CA LEU A 24 -2.62 -16.33 3.99
C LEU A 24 -2.53 -17.80 4.43
N ASP A 25 -1.47 -18.49 4.01
CA ASP A 25 -1.22 -19.90 4.31
C ASP A 25 -0.52 -20.10 5.67
N GLU A 26 -0.20 -19.01 6.37
CA GLU A 26 0.39 -19.00 7.71
C GLU A 26 -0.67 -18.63 8.75
N PRO A 27 -1.35 -19.59 9.43
CA PRO A 27 -2.55 -19.29 10.21
C PRO A 27 -2.39 -18.22 11.28
N GLU A 28 -1.28 -18.27 12.05
CA GLU A 28 -0.98 -17.28 13.08
C GLU A 28 -0.70 -15.90 12.48
N THR A 29 0.17 -15.84 11.46
CA THR A 29 0.51 -14.58 10.77
C THR A 29 -0.73 -13.96 10.12
N ASN A 30 -1.54 -14.77 9.44
CA ASN A 30 -2.76 -14.34 8.78
C ASN A 30 -3.74 -13.70 9.78
N ARG A 31 -3.94 -14.37 10.91
CA ARG A 31 -4.79 -13.87 11.99
C ARG A 31 -4.27 -12.56 12.57
N GLU A 32 -2.98 -12.46 12.87
CA GLU A 32 -2.38 -11.22 13.37
C GLU A 32 -2.55 -10.05 12.40
N LEU A 33 -2.43 -10.32 11.09
CA LEU A 33 -2.67 -9.32 10.06
C LEU A 33 -4.15 -8.90 10.04
N CYS A 34 -5.09 -9.82 10.15
CA CYS A 34 -6.53 -9.48 10.18
C CYS A 34 -6.91 -8.66 11.42
N GLU A 35 -6.41 -9.04 12.60
CA GLU A 35 -6.64 -8.31 13.86
C GLU A 35 -5.91 -6.96 13.88
N GLY A 36 -4.81 -6.83 13.13
CA GLY A 36 -3.92 -5.66 13.13
C GLY A 36 -4.17 -4.65 12.01
N PHE A 37 -5.00 -4.94 11.01
CA PHE A 37 -5.25 -4.00 9.92
C PHE A 37 -6.14 -2.85 10.40
N ILE A 38 -5.69 -1.62 10.19
CA ILE A 38 -6.40 -0.42 10.63
C ILE A 38 -7.23 0.12 9.48
N PHE A 39 -8.54 0.07 9.65
CA PHE A 39 -9.47 0.70 8.74
C PHE A 39 -9.55 2.21 8.97
N ASN A 40 -9.81 2.96 7.91
CA ASN A 40 -10.24 4.35 8.01
C ASN A 40 -11.64 4.51 7.43
N TYR A 41 -12.31 5.60 7.83
CA TYR A 41 -13.66 5.92 7.39
C TYR A 41 -13.86 7.43 7.22
N ILE A 42 -14.35 7.83 6.06
CA ILE A 42 -14.70 9.22 5.72
C ILE A 42 -16.19 9.24 5.36
N HIS A 43 -17.00 9.88 6.19
CA HIS A 43 -18.45 9.85 6.04
C HIS A 43 -18.90 10.56 4.75
N GLU A 44 -18.29 11.70 4.42
CA GLU A 44 -18.64 12.54 3.27
C GLU A 44 -18.31 11.86 1.93
N LYS A 45 -17.30 10.99 1.92
CA LYS A 45 -16.83 10.29 0.71
C LYS A 45 -16.26 8.92 1.06
N GLN A 46 -17.18 7.97 1.30
CA GLN A 46 -16.85 6.62 1.79
C GLN A 46 -15.83 5.89 0.89
N THR A 47 -15.87 6.12 -0.42
CA THR A 47 -14.92 5.53 -1.40
C THR A 47 -13.47 5.99 -1.23
N ASP A 48 -13.23 7.05 -0.47
CA ASP A 48 -11.88 7.52 -0.10
C ASP A 48 -11.38 6.86 1.19
N SER A 49 -12.07 5.80 1.65
CA SER A 49 -11.75 5.10 2.89
C SER A 49 -11.76 3.58 2.71
N THR A 50 -10.90 2.87 3.41
CA THR A 50 -10.76 1.41 3.29
C THR A 50 -12.03 0.68 3.74
N ALA A 51 -12.74 1.21 4.75
CA ALA A 51 -14.02 0.64 5.17
C ALA A 51 -15.11 0.82 4.08
N GLY A 52 -15.15 1.98 3.43
CA GLY A 52 -16.08 2.22 2.33
C GLY A 52 -15.71 1.46 1.05
N ILE A 53 -14.42 1.18 0.81
CA ILE A 53 -13.98 0.30 -0.29
C ILE A 53 -14.43 -1.14 -0.03
N LEU A 54 -14.26 -1.64 1.20
CA LEU A 54 -14.74 -2.97 1.58
C LEU A 54 -16.27 -3.10 1.39
N ASP A 55 -17.04 -2.11 1.84
CA ASP A 55 -18.50 -2.10 1.63
C ASP A 55 -18.87 -1.94 0.14
N SER A 56 -18.11 -1.16 -0.63
CA SER A 56 -18.33 -1.04 -2.08
C SER A 56 -18.13 -2.38 -2.79
N LEU A 57 -17.09 -3.13 -2.42
CA LEU A 57 -16.80 -4.45 -2.95
C LEU A 57 -17.90 -5.46 -2.57
N ARG A 58 -18.42 -5.39 -1.34
CA ARG A 58 -19.59 -6.19 -0.93
C ARG A 58 -20.79 -5.90 -1.84
N ARG A 59 -21.08 -4.62 -2.12
CA ARG A 59 -22.21 -4.21 -2.95
C ARG A 59 -22.12 -4.72 -4.39
N SER A 60 -20.92 -4.99 -4.90
CA SER A 60 -20.69 -5.60 -6.22
C SER A 60 -21.39 -6.95 -6.40
N TYR A 61 -21.70 -7.65 -5.31
CA TYR A 61 -22.40 -8.94 -5.30
C TYR A 61 -23.91 -8.84 -5.03
N HIS A 62 -24.41 -7.65 -4.69
CA HIS A 62 -25.83 -7.44 -4.38
C HIS A 62 -26.64 -6.94 -5.57
N SER A 63 -26.03 -6.18 -6.47
CA SER A 63 -26.72 -5.60 -7.63
C SER A 63 -25.93 -5.82 -8.91
N VAL A 64 -26.65 -6.11 -10.00
CA VAL A 64 -26.09 -6.17 -11.35
C VAL A 64 -25.63 -4.82 -11.88
N THR A 65 -26.10 -3.72 -11.27
CA THR A 65 -25.73 -2.34 -11.65
C THR A 65 -24.51 -1.82 -10.88
N SER A 66 -24.07 -2.54 -9.84
CA SER A 66 -22.88 -2.16 -9.09
C SER A 66 -21.62 -2.50 -9.89
N PRO A 67 -20.61 -1.60 -9.92
CA PRO A 67 -19.32 -1.92 -10.53
C PRO A 67 -18.71 -3.14 -9.86
N ASN A 68 -18.06 -3.99 -10.64
CA ASN A 68 -17.36 -5.17 -10.15
C ASN A 68 -15.91 -5.26 -10.65
N VAL A 69 -15.41 -4.21 -11.30
CA VAL A 69 -13.99 -4.00 -11.57
C VAL A 69 -13.54 -2.77 -10.79
N HIS A 70 -12.66 -2.99 -9.82
CA HIS A 70 -12.23 -2.02 -8.85
C HIS A 70 -10.72 -1.80 -8.91
N LEU A 71 -10.29 -0.56 -8.78
CA LEU A 71 -8.89 -0.16 -8.78
C LEU A 71 -8.58 0.71 -7.58
N MET A 72 -7.73 0.22 -6.68
CA MET A 72 -7.23 0.98 -5.53
C MET A 72 -5.81 1.50 -5.81
N ILE A 73 -5.65 2.81 -5.69
CA ILE A 73 -4.41 3.52 -5.99
C ILE A 73 -3.87 4.11 -4.70
N GLN A 74 -2.71 3.64 -4.27
CA GLN A 74 -2.11 4.08 -3.01
C GLN A 74 -0.58 3.88 -3.00
N GLY A 75 0.16 4.87 -2.50
CA GLY A 75 1.63 4.81 -2.44
C GLY A 75 2.20 3.63 -1.63
N TYR A 76 3.51 3.42 -1.74
CA TYR A 76 4.21 2.38 -0.99
C TYR A 76 4.12 2.60 0.53
N GLY A 77 4.10 1.52 1.31
CA GLY A 77 4.06 1.57 2.78
C GLY A 77 2.77 2.13 3.38
N LYS A 78 1.66 2.16 2.62
CA LYS A 78 0.35 2.68 3.07
C LYS A 78 -0.68 1.59 3.42
N GLY A 79 -0.26 0.32 3.42
CA GLY A 79 -1.10 -0.80 3.84
C GLY A 79 -1.91 -1.49 2.74
N LYS A 80 -1.59 -1.31 1.45
CA LYS A 80 -2.31 -1.97 0.33
C LYS A 80 -2.38 -3.50 0.46
N SER A 81 -1.24 -4.17 0.56
CA SER A 81 -1.17 -5.63 0.63
C SER A 81 -1.78 -6.16 1.94
N HIS A 82 -1.67 -5.39 3.02
CA HIS A 82 -2.33 -5.71 4.29
C HIS A 82 -3.85 -5.60 4.18
N PHE A 83 -4.35 -4.56 3.51
CA PHE A 83 -5.77 -4.44 3.17
C PHE A 83 -6.23 -5.58 2.26
N ALA A 84 -5.41 -5.97 1.28
CA ALA A 84 -5.72 -7.10 0.39
C ALA A 84 -5.91 -8.41 1.17
N ILE A 85 -5.08 -8.69 2.19
CA ILE A 85 -5.25 -9.84 3.08
C ILE A 85 -6.52 -9.73 3.93
N ALA A 86 -6.81 -8.55 4.48
CA ALA A 86 -8.04 -8.34 5.24
C ALA A 86 -9.28 -8.57 4.36
N VAL A 87 -9.28 -8.06 3.13
CA VAL A 87 -10.35 -8.32 2.16
C VAL A 87 -10.42 -9.81 1.81
N ALA A 88 -9.28 -10.48 1.58
CA ALA A 88 -9.26 -11.90 1.25
C ALA A 88 -9.95 -12.74 2.34
N ASN A 89 -9.59 -12.53 3.60
CA ASN A 89 -10.18 -13.26 4.71
C ASN A 89 -11.66 -12.94 4.90
N TYR A 90 -12.04 -11.66 4.83
CA TYR A 90 -13.44 -11.25 4.96
C TYR A 90 -14.37 -11.95 3.96
N PHE A 91 -13.90 -12.19 2.74
CA PHE A 91 -14.70 -12.86 1.70
C PHE A 91 -14.54 -14.39 1.67
N ALA A 92 -13.39 -14.94 2.08
CA ALA A 92 -13.13 -16.39 2.03
C ALA A 92 -13.61 -17.13 3.27
N GLN A 93 -13.40 -16.57 4.46
CA GLN A 93 -13.61 -17.26 5.73
C GLN A 93 -15.06 -17.17 6.23
N PRO A 94 -15.52 -18.11 7.07
CA PRO A 94 -16.81 -18.01 7.75
C PRO A 94 -16.92 -16.74 8.62
N GLY A 95 -18.13 -16.23 8.79
CA GLY A 95 -18.35 -14.99 9.53
C GLY A 95 -17.92 -15.05 10.99
N ASP A 96 -17.96 -16.22 11.62
CA ASP A 96 -17.54 -16.48 13.00
C ASP A 96 -16.03 -16.75 13.15
N SER A 97 -15.26 -16.75 12.06
CA SER A 97 -13.81 -16.97 12.15
C SER A 97 -13.12 -15.83 12.93
N PRO A 98 -12.04 -16.13 13.68
CA PRO A 98 -11.26 -15.12 14.39
C PRO A 98 -10.78 -13.98 13.48
N GLU A 99 -10.40 -14.29 12.24
CA GLU A 99 -9.95 -13.33 11.24
C GLU A 99 -11.07 -12.35 10.87
N VAL A 100 -12.26 -12.86 10.54
CA VAL A 100 -13.41 -12.03 10.14
C VAL A 100 -13.90 -11.19 11.32
N GLN A 101 -13.95 -11.76 12.52
CA GLN A 101 -14.29 -11.02 13.74
C GLN A 101 -13.28 -9.90 14.04
N GLY A 102 -11.98 -10.17 13.87
CA GLY A 102 -10.93 -9.16 13.99
C GLY A 102 -11.12 -8.01 12.99
N ILE A 103 -11.41 -8.33 11.73
CA ILE A 103 -11.67 -7.34 10.67
C ILE A 103 -12.91 -6.50 11.00
N LEU A 104 -14.03 -7.14 11.36
CA LEU A 104 -15.28 -6.46 11.70
C LEU A 104 -15.11 -5.53 12.90
N HIS A 105 -14.34 -5.95 13.91
CA HIS A 105 -14.00 -5.11 15.06
C HIS A 105 -13.22 -3.85 14.64
N GLN A 106 -12.22 -4.00 13.76
CA GLN A 106 -11.45 -2.85 13.25
C GLN A 106 -12.31 -1.90 12.41
N VAL A 107 -13.23 -2.43 11.60
CA VAL A 107 -14.20 -1.62 10.84
C VAL A 107 -15.13 -0.87 11.79
N GLU A 108 -15.68 -1.54 12.80
CA GLU A 108 -16.56 -0.94 13.81
C GLU A 108 -15.85 0.18 14.57
N SER A 109 -14.59 -0.03 14.94
CA SER A 109 -13.75 1.00 15.57
C SER A 109 -13.53 2.20 14.63
N ALA A 110 -13.28 1.97 13.34
CA ALA A 110 -13.01 3.04 12.38
C ALA A 110 -14.26 3.86 12.02
N VAL A 111 -15.40 3.18 11.87
CA VAL A 111 -16.69 3.79 11.50
C VAL A 111 -17.35 4.44 12.72
N ALA A 112 -17.22 3.80 13.89
CA ALA A 112 -17.89 4.16 15.14
C ALA A 112 -19.39 4.42 14.91
N SER A 113 -19.98 5.40 15.60
CA SER A 113 -21.39 5.77 15.45
C SER A 113 -21.70 6.55 14.16
N ARG A 114 -20.72 6.76 13.25
CA ARG A 114 -20.90 7.62 12.07
C ARG A 114 -21.73 6.95 10.97
N ASN A 115 -21.71 5.62 10.87
CA ASN A 115 -22.52 4.87 9.91
C ASN A 115 -22.76 3.43 10.39
N PRO A 116 -23.68 3.23 11.35
CA PRO A 116 -23.98 1.89 11.88
C PRO A 116 -24.48 0.94 10.79
N GLY A 117 -25.22 1.44 9.79
CA GLY A 117 -25.75 0.61 8.71
C GLY A 117 -24.67 -0.01 7.82
N LEU A 118 -23.49 0.61 7.68
CA LEU A 118 -22.36 0.00 6.98
C LEU A 118 -21.82 -1.19 7.77
N VAL A 119 -21.63 -1.04 9.08
CA VAL A 119 -21.12 -2.11 9.96
C VAL A 119 -22.11 -3.28 10.00
N GLU A 120 -23.39 -3.00 10.17
CA GLU A 120 -24.46 -4.00 10.11
C GLU A 120 -24.52 -4.69 8.76
N GLY A 121 -24.38 -3.95 7.66
CA GLY A 121 -24.37 -4.49 6.31
C GLY A 121 -23.20 -5.44 6.04
N LEU A 122 -22.02 -5.14 6.59
CA LEU A 122 -20.86 -6.04 6.54
C LEU A 122 -21.08 -7.27 7.42
N ARG A 123 -21.51 -7.09 8.68
CA ARG A 123 -21.79 -8.19 9.60
C ARG A 123 -22.88 -9.15 9.08
N ALA A 124 -23.91 -8.63 8.43
CA ALA A 124 -24.96 -9.46 7.81
C ALA A 124 -24.46 -10.22 6.56
N TYR A 125 -23.35 -9.80 5.98
CA TYR A 125 -22.77 -10.41 4.79
C TYR A 125 -21.63 -11.37 5.09
N SER A 126 -21.03 -11.31 6.29
CA SER A 126 -19.83 -12.09 6.63
C SER A 126 -20.02 -13.60 6.54
N ASP A 127 -21.25 -14.11 6.63
CA ASP A 127 -21.54 -15.55 6.45
C ASP A 127 -21.57 -15.98 4.97
N ARG A 128 -21.46 -15.03 4.03
CA ARG A 128 -21.47 -15.31 2.59
C ARG A 128 -20.05 -15.49 2.06
N GLN A 129 -19.62 -16.73 1.98
CA GLN A 129 -18.29 -17.08 1.48
C GLN A 129 -18.17 -16.94 -0.04
N HIS A 130 -16.96 -16.59 -0.49
CA HIS A 130 -16.57 -16.43 -1.89
C HIS A 130 -15.33 -17.27 -2.16
N LEU A 131 -15.18 -17.69 -3.41
CA LEU A 131 -13.89 -18.21 -3.87
C LEU A 131 -12.95 -17.01 -4.10
N VAL A 132 -11.93 -16.86 -3.26
CA VAL A 132 -10.98 -15.75 -3.36
C VAL A 132 -9.71 -16.21 -4.08
N ILE A 133 -9.40 -15.58 -5.22
CA ILE A 133 -8.22 -15.86 -6.04
C ILE A 133 -7.24 -14.70 -5.91
N CYS A 134 -6.06 -14.97 -5.35
CA CYS A 134 -5.04 -13.96 -5.06
C CYS A 134 -3.89 -14.03 -6.08
N ILE A 135 -3.72 -12.96 -6.88
CA ILE A 135 -2.70 -12.86 -7.93
C ILE A 135 -1.70 -11.77 -7.54
N SER A 136 -0.41 -12.08 -7.66
CA SER A 136 0.68 -11.13 -7.40
C SER A 136 1.41 -10.77 -8.69
N GLY A 137 1.51 -9.47 -8.98
CA GLY A 137 2.16 -8.98 -10.19
C GLY A 137 3.68 -9.01 -10.14
N ASP A 138 4.28 -9.01 -8.95
CA ASP A 138 5.73 -8.95 -8.70
C ASP A 138 6.51 -10.22 -9.07
N ARG A 139 5.81 -11.35 -9.28
CA ARG A 139 6.43 -12.63 -9.65
C ARG A 139 6.98 -12.66 -11.09
N GLY A 140 6.61 -11.68 -11.91
CA GLY A 140 6.92 -11.67 -13.34
C GLY A 140 6.32 -12.85 -14.10
N GLY A 141 6.75 -13.01 -15.35
CA GLY A 141 6.31 -14.12 -16.21
C GLY A 141 4.87 -13.99 -16.74
N ASP A 142 4.32 -15.12 -17.16
CA ASP A 142 3.02 -15.21 -17.84
C ASP A 142 1.86 -15.15 -16.85
N LEU A 143 1.00 -14.13 -16.95
CA LEU A 143 -0.18 -13.97 -16.10
C LEU A 143 -1.15 -15.15 -16.21
N ARG A 144 -1.22 -15.87 -17.34
CA ARG A 144 -2.07 -17.05 -17.49
C ARG A 144 -1.65 -18.16 -16.54
N LYS A 145 -0.34 -18.43 -16.44
CA LYS A 145 0.22 -19.42 -15.53
C LYS A 145 0.03 -19.02 -14.08
N ASN A 146 0.31 -17.75 -13.76
CA ASN A 146 0.11 -17.20 -12.41
C ASN A 146 -1.37 -17.27 -11.99
N PHE A 147 -2.29 -16.95 -12.90
CA PHE A 147 -3.74 -17.06 -12.68
C PHE A 147 -4.17 -18.50 -12.40
N LEU A 148 -3.73 -19.45 -13.22
CA LEU A 148 -4.08 -20.86 -13.02
C LEU A 148 -3.54 -21.39 -11.68
N GLN A 149 -2.28 -21.09 -11.35
CA GLN A 149 -1.70 -21.48 -10.05
C GLN A 149 -2.49 -20.89 -8.87
N ALA A 150 -2.82 -19.60 -8.93
CA ALA A 150 -3.63 -18.96 -7.90
C ALA A 150 -5.04 -19.56 -7.79
N THR A 151 -5.63 -19.93 -8.92
CA THR A 151 -6.96 -20.56 -8.98
C THR A 151 -6.93 -21.95 -8.35
N LEU A 152 -5.93 -22.77 -8.70
CA LEU A 152 -5.78 -24.12 -8.14
C LEU A 152 -5.55 -24.08 -6.64
N HIS A 153 -4.67 -23.19 -6.18
CA HIS A 153 -4.45 -22.96 -4.75
C HIS A 153 -5.74 -22.56 -4.04
N ALA A 154 -6.51 -21.62 -4.60
CA ALA A 154 -7.79 -21.20 -4.02
C ALA A 154 -8.81 -22.35 -3.94
N LEU A 155 -8.87 -23.21 -4.95
CA LEU A 155 -9.76 -24.38 -4.98
C LEU A 155 -9.34 -25.46 -3.97
N GLU A 156 -8.04 -25.68 -3.81
CA GLU A 156 -7.50 -26.57 -2.78
C GLU A 156 -7.87 -26.08 -1.37
N GLN A 157 -7.63 -24.80 -1.07
CA GLN A 157 -7.98 -24.19 0.23
C GLN A 157 -9.49 -24.20 0.50
N ALA A 158 -10.29 -24.10 -0.56
CA ALA A 158 -11.75 -24.14 -0.52
C ALA A 158 -12.34 -25.57 -0.36
N GLY A 159 -11.50 -26.61 -0.45
CA GLY A 159 -11.90 -28.01 -0.39
C GLY A 159 -12.63 -28.51 -1.65
N VAL A 160 -12.38 -27.89 -2.81
CA VAL A 160 -12.99 -28.23 -4.12
C VAL A 160 -11.94 -28.31 -5.25
N PRO A 161 -10.83 -29.07 -5.07
CA PRO A 161 -9.71 -29.08 -6.01
C PRO A 161 -10.09 -29.50 -7.43
N ASP A 162 -11.12 -30.34 -7.58
CA ASP A 162 -11.52 -30.90 -8.88
C ASP A 162 -12.38 -29.95 -9.73
N ALA A 163 -12.79 -28.78 -9.19
CA ALA A 163 -13.71 -27.87 -9.89
C ALA A 163 -13.12 -27.29 -11.20
N ALA A 164 -11.79 -27.20 -11.31
CA ALA A 164 -11.12 -26.77 -12.53
C ALA A 164 -10.62 -27.94 -13.40
N ALA A 165 -10.71 -29.18 -12.93
CA ALA A 165 -10.01 -30.32 -13.53
C ALA A 165 -10.38 -30.54 -15.01
N VAL A 166 -11.66 -30.37 -15.37
CA VAL A 166 -12.12 -30.47 -16.78
C VAL A 166 -11.37 -29.50 -17.70
N ASN A 167 -11.19 -28.25 -17.27
CA ASN A 167 -10.51 -27.22 -18.07
C ASN A 167 -9.00 -27.46 -18.18
N ILE A 168 -8.40 -28.10 -17.18
CA ILE A 168 -6.97 -28.43 -17.18
C ILE A 168 -6.70 -29.68 -18.05
N CYS A 169 -7.64 -30.63 -18.07
CA CYS A 169 -7.54 -31.87 -18.84
C CYS A 169 -7.88 -31.69 -20.33
N GLU A 170 -8.59 -30.63 -20.71
CA GLU A 170 -9.01 -30.40 -22.10
C GLU A 170 -7.85 -30.18 -23.08
N PRO A 171 -6.85 -29.31 -22.85
CA PRO A 171 -5.76 -29.14 -23.83
C PRO A 171 -4.94 -30.42 -24.07
N PRO A 172 -4.56 -31.21 -23.03
CA PRO A 172 -4.00 -32.54 -23.22
C PRO A 172 -4.90 -33.46 -24.04
N GLN A 173 -6.22 -33.44 -23.80
CA GLN A 173 -7.18 -34.25 -24.54
C GLN A 173 -7.22 -33.86 -26.02
N GLN A 174 -7.29 -32.56 -26.33
CA GLN A 174 -7.28 -32.04 -27.70
C GLN A 174 -6.00 -32.47 -28.44
N TYR A 175 -4.85 -32.37 -27.79
CA TYR A 175 -3.57 -32.83 -28.34
C TYR A 175 -3.62 -34.32 -28.70
N LEU A 176 -4.05 -35.18 -27.76
CA LEU A 176 -4.16 -36.62 -28.03
C LEU A 176 -5.13 -36.94 -29.18
N THR A 177 -6.24 -36.21 -29.29
CA THR A 177 -7.20 -36.38 -30.40
C THR A 177 -6.70 -35.86 -31.75
N SER A 178 -5.70 -34.98 -31.75
CA SER A 178 -5.12 -34.41 -32.98
C SER A 178 -4.01 -35.28 -33.60
N LEU A 179 -3.62 -36.36 -32.93
CA LEU A 179 -2.57 -37.27 -33.40
C LEU A 179 -3.01 -37.99 -34.69
N SER A 180 -2.08 -38.11 -35.65
CA SER A 180 -2.29 -38.91 -36.85
C SER A 180 -2.32 -40.41 -36.55
N PRO A 181 -2.89 -41.27 -37.43
CA PRO A 181 -2.94 -42.72 -37.20
C PRO A 181 -1.56 -43.37 -36.91
N GLU A 182 -0.50 -42.87 -37.57
CA GLU A 182 0.87 -43.32 -37.31
C GLU A 182 1.39 -42.90 -35.94
N GLN A 183 1.06 -41.68 -35.50
CA GLN A 183 1.40 -41.18 -34.17
C GLN A 183 0.62 -41.92 -33.08
N VAL A 184 -0.62 -42.32 -33.33
CA VAL A 184 -1.42 -43.15 -32.41
C VAL A 184 -0.76 -44.52 -32.18
N ALA A 185 -0.32 -45.19 -33.24
CA ALA A 185 0.38 -46.47 -33.11
C ALA A 185 1.69 -46.35 -32.31
N ARG A 186 2.46 -45.28 -32.58
CA ARG A 186 3.67 -44.96 -31.81
C ARG A 186 3.35 -44.62 -30.35
N ALA A 187 2.24 -43.93 -30.09
CA ALA A 187 1.82 -43.54 -28.75
C ALA A 187 1.47 -44.76 -27.90
N ASN A 188 0.66 -45.67 -28.43
CA ASN A 188 0.30 -46.93 -27.75
C ASN A 188 1.54 -47.78 -27.45
N THR A 189 2.49 -47.84 -28.38
CA THR A 189 3.76 -48.56 -28.15
C THR A 189 4.56 -47.94 -27.01
N TRP A 190 4.66 -46.61 -26.98
CA TRP A 190 5.36 -45.89 -25.92
C TRP A 190 4.66 -46.05 -24.56
N LEU A 191 3.33 -45.93 -24.51
CA LEU A 191 2.53 -46.09 -23.29
C LEU A 191 2.68 -47.49 -22.69
N ALA A 192 2.64 -48.53 -23.53
CA ALA A 192 2.85 -49.91 -23.11
C ALA A 192 4.27 -50.16 -22.56
N GLN A 193 5.30 -49.59 -23.20
CA GLN A 193 6.70 -49.73 -22.76
C GLN A 193 6.97 -49.04 -21.42
N ASN A 194 6.24 -47.98 -21.09
CA ASN A 194 6.45 -47.18 -19.89
C ASN A 194 5.47 -47.49 -18.75
N ASN A 195 4.62 -48.53 -18.89
CA ASN A 195 3.56 -48.87 -17.93
C ASN A 195 2.71 -47.66 -17.51
N ALA A 196 2.32 -46.85 -18.50
CA ALA A 196 1.61 -45.60 -18.26
C ALA A 196 0.17 -45.85 -17.72
N PRO A 197 -0.37 -44.96 -16.88
CA PRO A 197 -1.78 -44.98 -16.47
C PRO A 197 -2.70 -44.99 -17.70
N GLY A 198 -3.72 -45.85 -17.70
CA GLY A 198 -4.63 -46.04 -18.84
C GLY A 198 -4.13 -47.05 -19.88
N GLY A 199 -2.84 -47.44 -19.87
CA GLY A 199 -2.25 -48.51 -20.70
C GLY A 199 -2.12 -48.22 -22.19
N ASP A 200 -3.09 -47.52 -22.79
CA ASP A 200 -3.15 -47.12 -24.18
C ASP A 200 -3.76 -45.72 -24.36
N LEU A 201 -3.79 -45.23 -25.59
CA LEU A 201 -4.31 -43.91 -25.92
C LEU A 201 -5.82 -43.77 -25.60
N PRO A 202 -6.70 -44.75 -25.91
CA PRO A 202 -8.09 -44.73 -25.46
C PRO A 202 -8.26 -44.61 -23.94
N GLY A 203 -7.52 -45.39 -23.15
CA GLY A 203 -7.58 -45.35 -21.68
C GLY A 203 -7.07 -44.01 -21.13
N LEU A 204 -6.01 -43.46 -21.72
CA LEU A 204 -5.50 -42.13 -21.35
C LEU A 204 -6.51 -41.01 -21.68
N LEU A 205 -7.21 -41.11 -22.80
CA LEU A 205 -8.31 -40.19 -23.16
C LEU A 205 -9.51 -40.33 -22.22
N GLU A 206 -9.82 -41.54 -21.75
CA GLU A 206 -10.88 -41.77 -20.78
C GLU A 206 -10.56 -41.15 -19.41
N LEU A 207 -9.32 -41.28 -18.93
CA LEU A 207 -8.86 -40.61 -17.71
C LEU A 207 -9.03 -39.08 -17.81
N LEU A 208 -8.60 -38.46 -18.92
CA LEU A 208 -8.75 -37.02 -19.13
C LEU A 208 -10.23 -36.59 -19.23
N ARG A 209 -11.09 -37.39 -19.89
CA ARG A 209 -12.54 -37.13 -19.97
C ARG A 209 -13.22 -37.19 -18.61
N ASN A 210 -12.73 -38.05 -17.73
CA ASN A 210 -13.17 -38.15 -16.34
C ASN A 210 -12.49 -37.11 -15.43
N ALA A 211 -11.82 -36.11 -16.02
CA ALA A 211 -11.11 -35.05 -15.32
C ALA A 211 -9.99 -35.54 -14.37
N ASP A 212 -9.41 -36.71 -14.64
CA ASP A 212 -8.28 -37.22 -13.88
C ASP A 212 -6.99 -36.49 -14.30
N THR A 213 -6.55 -35.56 -13.45
CA THR A 213 -5.37 -34.73 -13.68
C THR A 213 -4.04 -35.52 -13.63
N SER A 214 -4.04 -36.75 -13.10
CA SER A 214 -2.84 -37.60 -13.08
C SER A 214 -2.37 -37.97 -14.49
N ALA A 215 -3.30 -38.03 -15.44
CA ALA A 215 -3.02 -38.32 -16.84
C ALA A 215 -2.18 -37.23 -17.54
N ILE A 216 -2.23 -35.98 -17.06
CA ILE A 216 -1.55 -34.84 -17.70
C ILE A 216 -0.04 -35.02 -17.75
N ARG A 217 0.56 -35.57 -16.68
CA ARG A 217 2.00 -35.86 -16.64
C ARG A 217 2.38 -36.85 -17.74
N THR A 218 1.59 -37.91 -17.91
CA THR A 218 1.80 -38.92 -18.94
C THR A 218 1.69 -38.31 -20.34
N VAL A 219 0.71 -37.45 -20.59
CA VAL A 219 0.58 -36.75 -21.89
C VAL A 219 1.78 -35.85 -22.17
N ARG A 220 2.27 -35.13 -21.14
CA ARG A 220 3.46 -34.29 -21.26
C ARG A 220 4.70 -35.12 -21.61
N ASP A 221 4.90 -36.25 -20.93
CA ASP A 221 6.04 -37.13 -21.18
C ASP A 221 5.96 -37.82 -22.56
N LEU A 222 4.75 -38.20 -22.99
CA LEU A 222 4.49 -38.69 -24.35
C LEU A 222 4.85 -37.62 -25.40
N SER A 223 4.41 -36.37 -25.19
CA SER A 223 4.71 -35.28 -26.13
C SER A 223 6.22 -35.01 -26.25
N ARG A 224 6.97 -35.15 -25.14
CA ARG A 224 8.43 -35.03 -25.12
C ARG A 224 9.10 -36.07 -26.02
N ALA A 225 8.59 -37.30 -26.00
CA ALA A 225 9.10 -38.39 -26.83
C ALA A 225 8.85 -38.14 -28.33
N PHE A 226 7.82 -37.38 -28.69
CA PHE A 226 7.47 -37.07 -30.08
C PHE A 226 8.16 -35.81 -30.61
N ASN A 227 8.48 -34.86 -29.73
CA ASN A 227 9.00 -33.54 -30.08
C ASN A 227 10.50 -33.41 -29.77
N ASN A 228 11.31 -34.45 -30.07
CA ASN A 228 12.77 -34.44 -29.92
C ASN A 228 13.27 -33.99 -28.52
N GLY A 229 12.57 -34.37 -27.46
CA GLY A 229 12.97 -34.02 -26.09
C GLY A 229 12.32 -32.75 -25.53
N PHE A 230 11.51 -32.04 -26.31
CA PHE A 230 10.80 -30.83 -25.86
C PHE A 230 9.33 -31.14 -25.51
N PRO A 231 8.94 -31.13 -24.23
CA PRO A 231 7.54 -31.36 -23.85
C PRO A 231 6.66 -30.18 -24.29
N ILE A 232 5.41 -30.46 -24.66
CA ILE A 232 4.39 -29.41 -24.82
C ILE A 232 4.01 -28.88 -23.45
N ASP A 233 4.00 -27.55 -23.30
CA ASP A 233 3.44 -26.90 -22.12
C ASP A 233 1.95 -26.60 -22.34
N PHE A 234 1.11 -27.51 -21.87
CA PHE A 234 -0.36 -27.34 -21.91
C PHE A 234 -0.86 -26.15 -21.05
N GLN A 235 0.02 -25.51 -20.27
CA GLN A 235 -0.30 -24.29 -19.53
C GLN A 235 -0.17 -23.02 -20.40
N ASP A 236 0.40 -23.08 -21.61
CA ASP A 236 0.43 -21.92 -22.52
C ASP A 236 -0.92 -21.69 -23.23
N SER A 237 -1.81 -22.69 -23.22
CA SER A 237 -3.15 -22.67 -23.83
C SER A 237 -4.28 -22.44 -22.83
N ILE A 238 -4.00 -21.81 -21.68
CA ILE A 238 -5.01 -21.54 -20.64
C ILE A 238 -6.05 -20.55 -21.15
N ASP A 239 -7.31 -20.99 -21.21
CA ASP A 239 -8.45 -20.12 -21.44
C ASP A 239 -9.03 -19.64 -20.10
N ILE A 240 -8.59 -18.44 -19.68
CA ILE A 240 -9.07 -17.80 -18.46
C ILE A 240 -10.58 -17.54 -18.49
N GLU A 241 -11.13 -17.18 -19.66
CA GLU A 241 -12.56 -16.86 -19.74
C GLU A 241 -13.41 -18.11 -19.50
N LYS A 242 -13.00 -19.22 -20.11
CA LYS A 242 -13.65 -20.52 -19.93
C LYS A 242 -13.56 -21.00 -18.48
N ILE A 243 -12.35 -21.00 -17.89
CA ILE A 243 -12.13 -21.44 -16.50
C ILE A 243 -13.03 -20.65 -15.54
N LEU A 244 -13.00 -19.32 -15.58
CA LEU A 244 -13.81 -18.52 -14.66
C LEU A 244 -15.30 -18.70 -14.89
N THR A 245 -15.74 -18.79 -16.16
CA THR A 245 -17.15 -19.01 -16.49
C THR A 245 -17.64 -20.34 -15.93
N ASP A 246 -16.89 -21.42 -16.11
CA ASP A 246 -17.23 -22.74 -15.59
C ASP A 246 -17.26 -22.75 -14.05
N LEU A 247 -16.27 -22.14 -13.39
CA LEU A 247 -16.26 -22.01 -11.93
C LEU A 247 -17.47 -21.23 -11.40
N ILE A 248 -17.87 -20.15 -12.07
CA ILE A 248 -19.08 -19.40 -11.72
C ILE A 248 -20.32 -20.29 -11.86
N HIS A 249 -20.43 -21.04 -12.95
CA HIS A 249 -21.57 -21.93 -13.21
C HIS A 249 -21.66 -23.08 -12.20
N GLN A 250 -20.53 -23.70 -11.88
CA GLN A 250 -20.47 -24.88 -11.00
C GLN A 250 -20.57 -24.52 -9.52
N LEU A 251 -19.93 -23.42 -9.09
CA LEU A 251 -19.76 -23.12 -7.67
C LEU A 251 -20.62 -21.95 -7.16
N CYS A 252 -21.04 -21.04 -8.05
CA CYS A 252 -21.72 -19.80 -7.65
C CYS A 252 -23.18 -19.70 -8.09
N ARG A 253 -23.70 -20.70 -8.82
CA ARG A 253 -25.08 -20.76 -9.33
C ARG A 253 -25.77 -22.06 -8.88
N GLY A 254 -27.10 -22.08 -8.94
CA GLY A 254 -27.94 -23.20 -8.48
C GLY A 254 -28.71 -22.87 -7.19
N ASP A 255 -29.50 -23.83 -6.72
CA ASP A 255 -30.40 -23.66 -5.57
C ASP A 255 -29.66 -23.60 -4.23
N ALA A 256 -28.47 -24.22 -4.15
CA ALA A 256 -27.58 -24.19 -2.99
C ALA A 256 -26.13 -23.96 -3.46
N PRO A 257 -25.78 -22.74 -3.88
CA PRO A 257 -24.44 -22.46 -4.39
C PRO A 257 -23.41 -22.60 -3.27
N ARG A 258 -22.25 -23.17 -3.59
CA ARG A 258 -21.13 -23.31 -2.63
C ARG A 258 -20.56 -21.96 -2.23
N PHE A 259 -20.51 -21.01 -3.17
CA PHE A 259 -20.04 -19.65 -2.96
C PHE A 259 -21.05 -18.62 -3.46
N GLN A 260 -21.07 -17.44 -2.85
CA GLN A 260 -21.89 -16.34 -3.31
C GLN A 260 -21.36 -15.72 -4.62
N GLY A 261 -20.04 -15.80 -4.83
CA GLY A 261 -19.34 -15.36 -6.03
C GLY A 261 -17.83 -15.65 -5.96
N ILE A 262 -17.10 -15.15 -6.96
CA ILE A 262 -15.63 -15.21 -7.05
C ILE A 262 -15.06 -13.81 -6.83
N LEU A 263 -14.06 -13.68 -5.97
CA LEU A 263 -13.31 -12.43 -5.80
C LEU A 263 -11.88 -12.63 -6.31
N ILE A 264 -11.45 -11.81 -7.25
CA ILE A 264 -10.05 -11.78 -7.70
C ILE A 264 -9.37 -10.57 -7.05
N LEU A 265 -8.31 -10.82 -6.31
CA LEU A 265 -7.44 -9.79 -5.74
C LEU A 265 -6.13 -9.77 -6.53
N PHE A 266 -5.81 -8.64 -7.14
CA PHE A 266 -4.58 -8.48 -7.93
C PHE A 266 -3.68 -7.44 -7.27
N ASP A 267 -2.69 -7.89 -6.51
CA ASP A 267 -1.66 -7.02 -5.91
C ASP A 267 -0.51 -6.75 -6.88
N GLU A 268 0.19 -5.63 -6.68
CA GLU A 268 1.34 -5.21 -7.50
C GLU A 268 1.03 -5.08 -9.01
N LEU A 269 -0.17 -4.60 -9.36
CA LEU A 269 -0.61 -4.39 -10.75
C LEU A 269 0.35 -3.49 -11.54
N ASN A 270 0.94 -2.48 -10.89
CA ASN A 270 1.87 -1.57 -11.56
C ASN A 270 3.10 -2.30 -12.12
N TYR A 271 3.61 -3.30 -11.39
CA TYR A 271 4.76 -4.10 -11.80
C TYR A 271 4.39 -5.00 -12.97
N TYR A 272 3.24 -5.70 -12.89
CA TYR A 272 2.71 -6.47 -14.02
C TYR A 272 2.55 -5.61 -15.28
N LEU A 273 2.01 -4.40 -15.15
CA LEU A 273 1.84 -3.51 -16.29
C LEU A 273 3.19 -3.05 -16.88
N GLN A 274 4.26 -2.98 -16.08
CA GLN A 274 5.62 -2.72 -16.60
C GLN A 274 6.15 -3.89 -17.40
N THR A 275 6.00 -5.13 -16.91
CA THR A 275 6.43 -6.32 -17.64
C THR A 275 5.64 -6.49 -18.92
N TRP A 276 4.32 -6.22 -18.88
CA TRP A 276 3.45 -6.28 -20.06
C TRP A 276 3.79 -5.24 -21.14
N ILE A 277 4.21 -4.03 -20.75
CA ILE A 277 4.69 -3.02 -21.72
C ILE A 277 6.01 -3.46 -22.37
N ALA A 278 6.88 -4.13 -21.61
CA ALA A 278 8.17 -4.60 -22.11
C ALA A 278 8.02 -5.78 -23.08
N ASP A 279 7.15 -6.74 -22.74
CA ASP A 279 6.84 -7.91 -23.55
C ASP A 279 5.39 -8.37 -23.29
N GLU A 280 4.48 -8.01 -24.19
CA GLU A 280 3.06 -8.33 -24.08
C GLU A 280 2.80 -9.84 -24.09
N GLU A 281 3.45 -10.59 -24.98
CA GLU A 281 3.20 -12.03 -25.12
C GLU A 281 3.76 -12.79 -23.93
N ALA A 282 4.99 -12.50 -23.51
CA ALA A 282 5.60 -13.15 -22.36
C ALA A 282 4.88 -12.84 -21.03
N ALA A 283 4.24 -11.66 -20.92
CA ALA A 283 3.44 -11.29 -19.77
C ALA A 283 2.03 -11.93 -19.74
N GLY A 284 1.66 -12.68 -20.78
CA GLY A 284 0.36 -13.37 -20.86
C GLY A 284 -0.67 -12.69 -21.75
N GLY A 285 -0.26 -11.76 -22.61
CA GLY A 285 -1.05 -11.19 -23.70
C GLY A 285 -2.35 -10.55 -23.23
N THR A 286 -3.47 -11.15 -23.60
CA THR A 286 -4.82 -10.64 -23.29
C THR A 286 -5.36 -11.10 -21.94
N ALA A 287 -4.59 -11.83 -21.13
CA ALA A 287 -5.05 -12.42 -19.86
C ALA A 287 -5.81 -11.45 -18.94
N LEU A 288 -5.26 -10.25 -18.71
CA LEU A 288 -5.94 -9.24 -17.87
C LEU A 288 -7.24 -8.74 -18.52
N GLN A 289 -7.28 -8.62 -19.85
CA GLN A 289 -8.50 -8.26 -20.56
C GLN A 289 -9.57 -9.35 -20.39
N ASN A 290 -9.18 -10.62 -20.52
CA ASN A 290 -10.04 -11.77 -20.34
C ASN A 290 -10.66 -11.78 -18.92
N ILE A 291 -9.86 -11.54 -17.87
CA ILE A 291 -10.36 -11.41 -16.49
C ILE A 291 -11.42 -10.29 -16.41
N THR A 292 -11.12 -9.10 -16.93
CA THR A 292 -12.07 -7.97 -16.89
C THR A 292 -13.34 -8.22 -17.72
N ASN A 293 -13.25 -8.94 -18.83
CA ASN A 293 -14.39 -9.32 -19.65
C ASN A 293 -15.34 -10.23 -18.86
N VAL A 294 -14.80 -11.27 -18.21
CA VAL A 294 -15.61 -12.19 -17.40
C VAL A 294 -16.30 -11.45 -16.27
N CYS A 295 -15.59 -10.51 -15.61
CA CYS A 295 -16.20 -9.64 -14.61
C CYS A 295 -17.41 -8.91 -15.20
N LYS A 296 -17.23 -8.17 -16.29
CA LYS A 296 -18.30 -7.38 -16.92
C LYS A 296 -19.48 -8.23 -17.39
N ASN A 297 -19.23 -9.45 -17.85
CA ASN A 297 -20.25 -10.36 -18.36
C ASN A 297 -21.01 -11.10 -17.25
N ASN A 298 -20.49 -11.13 -16.01
CA ASN A 298 -21.07 -11.84 -14.89
C ASN A 298 -21.19 -10.93 -13.65
N PRO A 299 -21.91 -9.79 -13.76
CA PRO A 299 -22.11 -8.90 -12.62
C PRO A 299 -22.82 -9.66 -11.48
N SER A 300 -22.61 -9.24 -10.24
CA SER A 300 -23.06 -9.91 -9.01
C SER A 300 -22.47 -11.30 -8.69
N LYS A 301 -21.66 -11.88 -9.61
CA LYS A 301 -21.07 -13.22 -9.42
C LYS A 301 -19.56 -13.24 -9.38
N ILE A 302 -18.92 -12.20 -9.88
CA ILE A 302 -17.47 -12.06 -9.83
C ILE A 302 -17.10 -10.60 -9.69
N ALA A 303 -16.07 -10.30 -8.90
CA ALA A 303 -15.45 -8.98 -8.85
C ALA A 303 -13.92 -9.07 -8.88
N LEU A 304 -13.29 -8.04 -9.43
CA LEU A 304 -11.84 -7.83 -9.45
C LEU A 304 -11.51 -6.59 -8.61
N LEU A 305 -10.59 -6.71 -7.66
CA LEU A 305 -9.96 -5.57 -6.98
C LEU A 305 -8.46 -5.60 -7.25
N SER A 306 -7.99 -4.60 -7.99
CA SER A 306 -6.57 -4.43 -8.31
C SER A 306 -5.93 -3.32 -7.48
N PHE A 307 -4.69 -3.56 -7.04
CA PHE A 307 -3.89 -2.62 -6.23
C PHE A 307 -2.71 -2.10 -7.03
N THR A 308 -2.53 -0.77 -7.05
CA THR A 308 -1.43 -0.11 -7.76
C THR A 308 -0.88 1.08 -6.98
N GLN A 309 0.41 1.39 -7.16
CA GLN A 309 1.04 2.57 -6.58
C GLN A 309 0.77 3.84 -7.39
N ILE A 310 0.68 3.69 -8.71
CA ILE A 310 0.54 4.77 -9.67
C ILE A 310 -0.73 4.54 -10.47
N ASP A 311 -1.42 5.63 -10.78
CA ASP A 311 -2.56 5.59 -11.67
C ASP A 311 -2.14 5.12 -13.07
N PRO A 312 -2.61 3.95 -13.54
CA PRO A 312 -2.26 3.43 -14.85
C PRO A 312 -2.63 4.41 -15.96
N GLY A 313 -3.71 5.18 -15.81
CA GLY A 313 -4.14 6.17 -16.80
C GLY A 313 -3.26 7.43 -16.88
N LYS A 314 -2.40 7.68 -15.87
CA LYS A 314 -1.51 8.86 -15.81
C LYS A 314 -0.06 8.55 -16.19
N ARG A 315 0.22 7.31 -16.58
CA ARG A 315 1.57 6.85 -16.96
C ARG A 315 2.01 7.53 -18.26
N ARG A 316 3.24 8.07 -18.31
CA ARG A 316 3.77 8.85 -19.46
C ARG A 316 4.97 8.23 -20.16
N ASP A 317 5.54 7.16 -19.59
CA ASP A 317 6.70 6.41 -20.05
C ASP A 317 6.35 5.29 -21.04
N VAL A 318 5.11 5.26 -21.55
CA VAL A 318 4.68 4.29 -22.56
C VAL A 318 5.00 4.83 -23.97
N SER A 319 5.64 4.01 -24.80
CA SER A 319 5.92 4.37 -26.20
C SER A 319 4.63 4.62 -26.98
N ALA A 320 4.69 5.42 -28.06
CA ALA A 320 3.51 5.70 -28.88
C ALA A 320 2.87 4.43 -29.48
N THR A 321 3.66 3.40 -29.78
CA THR A 321 3.19 2.11 -30.33
C THR A 321 2.57 1.18 -29.29
N ALA A 322 3.02 1.22 -28.03
CA ALA A 322 2.41 0.48 -26.93
C ALA A 322 1.24 1.25 -26.28
N GLY A 323 1.19 2.57 -26.45
CA GLY A 323 0.24 3.48 -25.82
C GLY A 323 -1.22 3.14 -26.10
N ASP A 324 -1.57 2.84 -27.35
CA ASP A 324 -2.96 2.50 -27.73
C ASP A 324 -3.44 1.20 -27.08
N ARG A 325 -2.59 0.16 -27.06
CA ARG A 325 -2.94 -1.13 -26.44
C ARG A 325 -2.98 -1.01 -24.91
N TYR A 326 -2.02 -0.30 -24.34
CA TYR A 326 -2.00 0.01 -22.92
C TYR A 326 -3.23 0.81 -22.48
N GLY A 327 -3.64 1.82 -23.26
CA GLY A 327 -4.86 2.60 -23.02
C GLY A 327 -6.13 1.75 -23.03
N LYS A 328 -6.23 0.78 -23.96
CA LYS A 328 -7.34 -0.18 -24.00
C LYS A 328 -7.41 -1.08 -22.76
N ILE A 329 -6.28 -1.54 -22.23
CA ILE A 329 -6.25 -2.36 -21.01
C ILE A 329 -6.59 -1.51 -19.78
N THR A 330 -5.93 -0.36 -19.63
CA THR A 330 -6.06 0.48 -18.44
C THR A 330 -7.46 1.09 -18.31
N SER A 331 -8.10 1.47 -19.42
CA SER A 331 -9.50 1.94 -19.38
C SER A 331 -10.48 0.90 -18.84
N ARG A 332 -10.21 -0.40 -19.04
CA ARG A 332 -11.04 -1.50 -18.51
C ARG A 332 -10.91 -1.69 -17.00
N LEU A 333 -9.84 -1.19 -16.39
CA LEU A 333 -9.57 -1.26 -14.95
C LEU A 333 -10.16 -0.06 -14.19
N GLN A 334 -10.70 0.93 -14.90
CA GLN A 334 -11.09 2.23 -14.31
C GLN A 334 -12.59 2.37 -14.05
N ASP A 335 -13.38 1.29 -14.14
CA ASP A 335 -14.83 1.31 -13.89
C ASP A 335 -15.15 1.89 -12.50
N CYS A 336 -14.42 1.49 -11.47
CA CYS A 336 -14.50 2.08 -10.14
C CYS A 336 -13.10 2.29 -9.56
N LYS A 337 -12.74 3.54 -9.30
CA LYS A 337 -11.41 3.93 -8.83
C LYS A 337 -11.45 4.49 -7.43
N TYR A 338 -10.52 4.03 -6.60
CA TYR A 338 -10.33 4.46 -5.22
C TYR A 338 -8.94 5.06 -5.02
N GLU A 339 -8.88 6.25 -4.42
CA GLU A 339 -7.65 6.86 -3.93
C GLU A 339 -7.82 7.07 -2.42
N PRO A 340 -7.88 5.99 -1.61
CA PRO A 340 -8.18 6.14 -0.21
C PRO A 340 -7.14 7.04 0.45
N VAL A 341 -7.64 8.04 1.16
CA VAL A 341 -6.79 8.92 1.95
C VAL A 341 -6.24 8.05 3.07
N SER A 342 -5.03 7.52 2.87
CA SER A 342 -4.27 6.93 3.97
C SER A 342 -3.89 8.07 4.88
N SER A 343 -4.77 8.40 5.83
CA SER A 343 -4.36 9.22 6.95
C SER A 343 -3.48 8.32 7.82
N LEU A 344 -2.18 8.37 7.57
CA LEU A 344 -1.20 7.80 8.51
C LEU A 344 -1.47 8.32 9.93
N GLU A 345 -2.13 9.48 10.08
CA GLU A 345 -2.68 9.98 11.33
C GLU A 345 -3.58 8.97 12.04
N LEU A 346 -4.54 8.34 11.36
CA LEU A 346 -5.43 7.34 11.95
C LEU A 346 -4.73 6.01 12.18
N VAL A 347 -3.75 5.68 11.33
CA VAL A 347 -2.88 4.51 11.53
C VAL A 347 -2.03 4.69 12.80
N LEU A 348 -1.48 5.88 13.02
CA LEU A 348 -0.72 6.20 14.22
C LEU A 348 -1.58 6.15 15.49
N ASP A 349 -2.76 6.78 15.43
CA ASP A 349 -3.75 6.80 16.52
C ASP A 349 -4.14 5.38 16.97
N SER A 350 -4.39 4.48 16.03
CA SER A 350 -4.78 3.10 16.34
C SER A 350 -3.61 2.18 16.73
N LEU A 351 -2.39 2.45 16.25
CA LEU A 351 -1.20 1.71 16.67
C LEU A 351 -0.78 2.04 18.11
N ILE A 352 -1.10 3.23 18.59
CA ILE A 352 -0.73 3.71 19.92
C ILE A 352 -1.98 3.67 20.82
N ARG A 353 -2.09 2.64 21.65
CA ARG A 353 -3.29 2.42 22.47
C ARG A 353 -3.07 2.95 23.88
N ALA A 354 -4.05 3.68 24.38
CA ALA A 354 -4.09 4.05 25.78
C ALA A 354 -4.68 2.92 26.64
N GLN A 355 -4.08 2.70 27.82
CA GLN A 355 -4.56 1.71 28.78
C GLN A 355 -5.88 2.20 29.42
N PRO A 356 -6.99 1.43 29.36
CA PRO A 356 -8.32 1.92 29.74
C PRO A 356 -8.42 2.41 31.19
N ALA A 357 -7.70 1.78 32.12
CA ALA A 357 -7.78 2.07 33.55
C ALA A 357 -7.06 3.37 33.95
N PRO A 358 -5.75 3.59 33.63
CA PRO A 358 -5.06 4.82 34.01
C PRO A 358 -5.37 6.03 33.12
N TRP A 359 -5.87 5.81 31.90
CA TRP A 359 -6.03 6.87 30.91
C TRP A 359 -6.99 8.00 31.30
N PRO A 360 -8.19 7.74 31.86
CA PRO A 360 -9.11 8.81 32.25
C PRO A 360 -8.52 9.77 33.29
N ALA A 361 -7.79 9.24 34.28
CA ALA A 361 -7.12 10.04 35.31
C ALA A 361 -5.98 10.88 34.74
N PHE A 362 -5.20 10.31 33.81
CA PHE A 362 -4.17 11.04 33.09
C PHE A 362 -4.74 12.18 32.25
N GLN A 363 -5.80 11.91 31.47
CA GLN A 363 -6.47 12.92 30.65
C GLN A 363 -7.04 14.05 31.51
N GLN A 364 -7.61 13.73 32.67
CA GLN A 364 -8.12 14.75 33.59
C GLN A 364 -7.00 15.65 34.14
N LYS A 365 -5.83 15.09 34.48
CA LYS A 365 -4.68 15.88 34.97
C LYS A 365 -4.10 16.80 33.89
N TRP A 366 -4.06 16.34 32.64
CA TRP A 366 -3.29 16.98 31.57
C TRP A 366 -4.11 17.55 30.40
N SER A 367 -5.44 17.59 30.53
CA SER A 367 -6.35 18.02 29.46
C SER A 367 -5.96 19.35 28.83
N ASP A 368 -5.64 20.34 29.67
CA ASP A 368 -5.32 21.69 29.22
C ASP A 368 -3.99 21.73 28.48
N THR A 369 -2.98 21.01 28.97
CA THR A 369 -1.67 20.90 28.32
C THR A 369 -1.78 20.20 26.98
N LEU A 370 -2.45 19.05 26.92
CA LEU A 370 -2.66 18.29 25.68
C LEU A 370 -3.40 19.13 24.63
N ARG A 371 -4.47 19.82 25.05
CA ARG A 371 -5.26 20.69 24.15
C ARG A 371 -4.47 21.92 23.71
N ALA A 372 -3.65 22.51 24.58
CA ALA A 372 -2.81 23.66 24.26
C ALA A 372 -1.70 23.31 23.26
N GLU A 373 -1.01 22.18 23.45
CA GLU A 373 0.03 21.71 22.53
C GLU A 373 -0.57 21.35 21.16
N ALA A 374 -1.71 20.67 21.14
CA ALA A 374 -2.44 20.38 19.91
C ALA A 374 -2.83 21.66 19.16
N ARG A 375 -3.35 22.65 19.89
CA ARG A 375 -3.73 23.95 19.31
C ARG A 375 -2.52 24.67 18.73
N SER A 376 -1.42 24.70 19.48
CA SER A 376 -0.16 25.28 19.02
C SER A 376 0.31 24.63 17.71
N ALA A 377 0.32 23.30 17.66
CA ALA A 377 0.71 22.54 16.48
C ALA A 377 -0.21 22.84 15.27
N TYR A 378 -1.53 22.72 15.46
CA TYR A 378 -2.54 22.90 14.42
C TYR A 378 -2.59 24.34 13.87
N GLU A 379 -2.53 25.34 14.75
CA GLU A 379 -2.67 26.75 14.36
C GLU A 379 -1.35 27.38 13.87
N SER A 380 -0.20 26.93 14.40
CA SER A 380 1.08 27.62 14.14
C SER A 380 2.03 26.85 13.22
N HIS A 381 1.99 25.51 13.21
CA HIS A 381 3.05 24.70 12.62
C HIS A 381 2.59 23.81 11.47
N LEU A 382 1.44 23.14 11.60
CA LEU A 382 0.93 22.15 10.64
C LEU A 382 -0.27 22.71 9.84
N ARG A 383 -0.01 23.73 9.01
CA ARG A 383 -1.07 24.44 8.26
C ARG A 383 -1.85 23.54 7.31
N THR A 384 -1.21 22.50 6.79
CA THR A 384 -1.78 21.55 5.85
C THR A 384 -3.08 20.92 6.35
N TYR A 385 -3.25 20.68 7.65
CA TYR A 385 -4.51 20.15 8.17
C TYR A 385 -5.66 21.15 8.04
N ARG A 386 -5.41 22.43 8.33
CA ARG A 386 -6.42 23.49 8.12
C ARG A 386 -6.75 23.68 6.65
N GLU A 387 -5.74 23.65 5.79
CA GLU A 387 -5.90 23.77 4.34
C GLU A 387 -6.69 22.59 3.75
N ARG A 388 -6.53 21.40 4.33
CA ARG A 388 -7.33 20.20 4.01
C ARG A 388 -8.72 20.18 4.68
N GLY A 389 -9.07 21.20 5.46
CA GLY A 389 -10.36 21.28 6.14
C GLY A 389 -10.53 20.36 7.36
N TRP A 390 -9.46 19.82 7.93
CA TRP A 390 -9.54 18.99 9.13
C TRP A 390 -9.97 19.82 10.34
N PRO A 391 -11.07 19.47 11.04
CA PRO A 391 -11.48 20.17 12.26
C PRO A 391 -10.44 20.05 13.38
N PHE A 392 -10.31 21.09 14.21
CA PHE A 392 -9.39 21.07 15.35
C PHE A 392 -9.67 19.91 16.31
N ASP A 393 -10.94 19.59 16.58
CA ASP A 393 -11.28 18.50 17.50
C ASP A 393 -10.87 17.13 16.95
N GLN A 394 -10.93 16.91 15.62
CA GLN A 394 -10.41 15.69 15.00
C GLN A 394 -8.88 15.65 15.07
N PHE A 395 -8.20 16.77 14.81
CA PHE A 395 -6.76 16.89 14.99
C PHE A 395 -6.34 16.55 16.43
N HIS A 396 -7.01 17.16 17.42
CA HIS A 396 -6.73 16.91 18.83
C HIS A 396 -6.98 15.45 19.22
N THR A 397 -8.08 14.85 18.74
CA THR A 397 -8.42 13.46 19.02
C THR A 397 -7.36 12.51 18.45
N HIS A 398 -7.08 12.60 17.15
CA HIS A 398 -6.26 11.59 16.48
C HIS A 398 -4.74 11.84 16.62
N LEU A 399 -4.29 13.10 16.61
CA LEU A 399 -2.86 13.43 16.57
C LEU A 399 -2.28 13.89 17.91
N ALA A 400 -3.11 14.23 18.90
CA ALA A 400 -2.63 14.62 20.23
C ALA A 400 -2.96 13.58 21.28
N LEU A 401 -4.24 13.22 21.43
CA LEU A 401 -4.66 12.18 22.38
C LEU A 401 -4.29 10.79 21.86
N GLY A 402 -4.69 10.50 20.62
CA GLY A 402 -4.48 9.22 19.96
C GLY A 402 -3.02 8.83 19.73
N CYS A 403 -2.17 9.82 19.49
CA CYS A 403 -0.75 9.59 19.23
C CYS A 403 0.15 9.76 20.46
N PHE A 404 -0.37 10.05 21.66
CA PHE A 404 0.46 10.25 22.84
C PHE A 404 1.28 8.97 23.14
N PRO A 405 2.62 9.04 23.33
CA PRO A 405 3.39 10.21 23.75
C PRO A 405 4.09 10.98 22.62
N LEU A 406 3.72 10.77 21.35
CA LEU A 406 4.19 11.63 20.28
C LEU A 406 3.69 13.06 20.49
N HIS A 407 4.58 14.03 20.36
CA HIS A 407 4.15 15.43 20.29
C HIS A 407 3.27 15.63 19.03
N PRO A 408 2.21 16.46 19.04
CA PRO A 408 1.32 16.62 17.88
C PRO A 408 2.05 17.04 16.58
N ILE A 409 3.13 17.82 16.71
CA ILE A 409 4.02 18.15 15.57
C ILE A 409 4.75 16.90 15.05
N THR A 410 5.23 16.04 15.95
CA THR A 410 5.89 14.77 15.59
C THR A 410 4.93 13.86 14.86
N ALA A 411 3.73 13.65 15.40
CA ALA A 411 2.72 12.79 14.80
C ALA A 411 2.29 13.31 13.42
N GLY A 412 2.02 14.60 13.30
CA GLY A 412 1.67 15.21 12.01
C GLY A 412 2.79 15.17 10.98
N LEU A 413 4.05 15.29 11.41
CA LEU A 413 5.21 15.12 10.52
C LEU A 413 5.36 13.66 10.08
N LEU A 414 5.29 12.71 11.00
CA LEU A 414 5.42 11.29 10.69
C LEU A 414 4.34 10.84 9.70
N ALA A 415 3.13 11.43 9.80
CA ALA A 415 2.04 11.15 8.88
C ALA A 415 2.20 11.80 7.49
N ASN A 416 2.95 12.89 7.37
CA ASN A 416 3.03 13.68 6.13
C ASN A 416 4.43 13.73 5.48
N LEU A 417 5.49 13.31 6.16
CA LEU A 417 6.83 13.25 5.59
C LEU A 417 6.88 12.15 4.51
N PRO A 418 7.53 12.40 3.37
CA PRO A 418 7.85 11.35 2.42
C PRO A 418 8.90 10.44 3.07
N LEU A 419 8.44 9.40 3.74
CA LEU A 419 9.32 8.37 4.28
C LEU A 419 9.98 7.66 3.10
N THR A 420 11.30 7.65 3.07
CA THR A 420 12.09 7.05 1.99
C THR A 420 11.83 5.55 1.86
N GLN A 421 12.10 5.03 0.66
CA GLN A 421 11.61 3.78 0.05
C GLN A 421 11.76 2.47 0.85
N ASP A 422 12.48 2.44 1.99
CA ASP A 422 12.76 1.20 2.72
C ASP A 422 12.34 1.20 4.21
N ARG A 423 11.69 2.27 4.72
CA ARG A 423 11.29 2.34 6.14
C ARG A 423 9.89 2.89 6.35
N SER A 424 8.98 2.04 6.84
CA SER A 424 7.60 2.41 7.14
C SER A 424 7.49 3.18 8.48
N VAL A 425 6.41 3.97 8.64
CA VAL A 425 5.99 4.56 9.95
C VAL A 425 6.02 3.51 11.05
N ILE A 426 5.59 2.30 10.71
CA ILE A 426 5.53 1.15 11.58
C ILE A 426 6.91 0.80 12.15
N GLN A 427 7.93 0.69 11.30
CA GLN A 427 9.29 0.38 11.75
C GLN A 427 9.87 1.49 12.63
N PHE A 428 9.49 2.75 12.37
CA PHE A 428 9.85 3.86 13.25
C PHE A 428 9.25 3.69 14.65
N LEU A 429 7.97 3.33 14.77
CA LEU A 429 7.33 3.12 16.07
C LEU A 429 8.01 1.97 16.83
N GLY A 430 8.28 0.85 16.16
CA GLY A 430 8.96 -0.30 16.78
C GLY A 430 10.36 0.05 17.30
N ASN A 431 11.18 0.73 16.48
CA ASN A 431 12.59 0.97 16.82
C ASN A 431 12.84 2.19 17.72
N HIS A 432 11.91 3.15 17.76
CA HIS A 432 12.12 4.42 18.46
C HIS A 432 11.06 4.75 19.51
N LEU A 433 9.78 4.45 19.25
CA LEU A 433 8.72 4.74 20.22
C LEU A 433 8.68 3.69 21.33
N VAL A 434 8.79 2.39 21.00
CA VAL A 434 8.75 1.32 22.02
C VAL A 434 9.83 1.50 23.09
N PRO A 435 11.12 1.76 22.75
CA PRO A 435 12.13 2.05 23.78
C PRO A 435 11.86 3.32 24.59
N PHE A 436 11.17 4.30 23.99
CA PHE A 436 10.83 5.57 24.66
C PHE A 436 9.72 5.39 25.71
N LEU A 437 8.91 4.32 25.63
CA LEU A 437 7.89 4.06 26.64
C LEU A 437 8.47 3.70 28.03
N ASP A 438 9.78 3.50 28.11
CA ASP A 438 10.48 3.15 29.35
C ASP A 438 10.89 4.39 30.15
N GLU A 439 10.63 5.58 29.60
CA GLU A 439 10.83 6.85 30.29
C GLU A 439 9.62 7.22 31.17
N ASP A 440 9.83 8.13 32.12
CA ASP A 440 8.76 8.69 32.95
C ASP A 440 7.75 9.49 32.11
N ILE A 441 6.48 9.45 32.52
CA ILE A 441 5.40 10.27 31.92
C ILE A 441 5.69 11.76 32.09
N GLU A 442 6.38 12.13 33.17
CA GLU A 442 6.62 13.51 33.59
C GLU A 442 8.11 13.73 33.86
N ILE A 443 8.68 14.76 33.25
CA ILE A 443 10.05 15.22 33.50
C ILE A 443 9.99 16.69 33.89
N ASN A 444 10.50 17.03 35.07
CA ASN A 444 10.56 18.40 35.59
C ASN A 444 9.21 19.15 35.56
N GLY A 445 8.12 18.49 35.97
CA GLY A 445 6.79 19.12 36.02
C GLY A 445 6.07 19.22 34.67
N LYS A 446 6.61 18.59 33.61
CA LYS A 446 6.08 18.66 32.25
C LYS A 446 5.89 17.27 31.66
N LEU A 447 4.91 17.14 30.77
CA LEU A 447 4.72 15.93 29.98
C LEU A 447 5.98 15.60 29.19
N ASN A 448 6.40 14.34 29.27
CA ASN A 448 7.47 13.81 28.47
C ASN A 448 6.94 13.44 27.07
N TYR A 449 7.27 14.25 26.07
CA TYR A 449 6.90 14.00 24.70
C TYR A 449 8.06 13.43 23.87
N PHE A 450 7.71 12.59 22.91
CA PHE A 450 8.57 12.32 21.77
C PHE A 450 8.55 13.52 20.82
N TYR A 451 9.52 14.43 21.00
CA TYR A 451 9.61 15.68 20.23
C TYR A 451 10.11 15.47 18.79
N PRO A 452 9.80 16.40 17.86
CA PRO A 452 10.13 16.24 16.44
C PRO A 452 11.61 16.03 16.17
N VAL A 453 12.49 16.68 16.93
CA VAL A 453 13.95 16.56 16.76
C VAL A 453 14.46 15.12 16.90
N LYS A 454 13.76 14.27 17.67
CA LYS A 454 14.08 12.84 17.79
C LYS A 454 13.82 12.07 16.49
N LEU A 455 12.93 12.56 15.60
CA LEU A 455 12.73 12.00 14.25
C LEU A 455 14.01 12.06 13.41
N VAL A 456 14.85 13.08 13.61
CA VAL A 456 16.07 13.27 12.82
C VAL A 456 17.00 12.08 13.00
N LYS A 457 17.22 11.62 14.23
CA LYS A 457 18.05 10.42 14.49
C LYS A 457 17.51 9.16 13.81
N ALA A 458 16.19 9.04 13.68
CA ALA A 458 15.59 7.91 12.98
C ALA A 458 15.78 7.98 11.44
N PHE A 459 15.79 9.20 10.89
CA PHE A 459 15.86 9.46 9.45
C PHE A 459 17.27 9.84 8.93
N ILE A 460 18.26 10.12 9.78
CA ILE A 460 19.64 10.47 9.38
C ILE A 460 20.34 9.40 8.54
N LYS A 461 19.93 8.13 8.69
CA LYS A 461 20.45 7.03 7.87
C LYS A 461 20.05 7.15 6.39
N ILE A 462 19.22 8.12 6.03
CA ILE A 462 18.95 8.51 4.64
C ILE A 462 20.19 9.25 4.11
N PRO A 463 20.88 8.73 3.09
CA PRO A 463 21.95 9.47 2.43
C PRO A 463 21.35 10.73 1.82
N ASP A 464 21.75 11.89 2.32
CA ASP A 464 21.37 13.18 1.79
C ASP A 464 22.63 14.03 1.63
N ASP A 465 22.87 14.52 0.41
CA ASP A 465 24.03 15.35 0.08
C ASP A 465 23.86 16.82 0.51
N SER A 466 22.76 17.14 1.21
CA SER A 466 22.49 18.50 1.65
C SER A 466 23.52 19.02 2.63
N ILE A 467 23.68 20.35 2.63
CA ILE A 467 24.52 21.06 3.59
C ILE A 467 24.09 20.78 5.04
N HIS A 468 22.83 20.41 5.25
CA HIS A 468 22.26 20.17 6.57
C HIS A 468 22.68 18.81 7.11
N HIS A 469 22.77 17.79 6.27
CA HIS A 469 23.33 16.48 6.62
C HIS A 469 24.81 16.61 7.00
N ARG A 470 25.60 17.33 6.20
CA ARG A 470 27.02 17.60 6.50
C ARG A 470 27.23 18.42 7.77
N SER A 471 26.38 19.43 8.01
CA SER A 471 26.43 20.24 9.24
C SER A 471 26.06 19.41 10.46
N PHE A 472 25.11 18.47 10.32
CA PHE A 472 24.73 17.55 11.38
C PHE A 472 25.86 16.56 11.70
N ALA A 473 26.46 15.91 10.69
CA ALA A 473 27.57 14.97 10.87
C ALA A 473 28.78 15.61 11.57
N GLN A 474 29.01 16.92 11.34
CA GLN A 474 30.06 17.68 12.03
C GLN A 474 29.72 18.02 13.49
N LEU A 475 28.44 18.06 13.84
CA LEU A 475 27.94 18.41 15.17
C LEU A 475 27.51 17.20 16.00
N GLU A 476 27.59 15.99 15.44
CA GLU A 476 27.22 14.74 16.13
C GLU A 476 28.08 14.51 17.39
N ASN A 477 29.30 15.05 17.41
CA ASN A 477 30.23 15.08 18.56
C ASN A 477 30.32 16.46 19.24
N ALA A 478 29.35 17.36 19.04
CA ALA A 478 29.39 18.67 19.67
C ALA A 478 29.18 18.56 21.19
N ASP A 479 30.03 19.23 21.97
CA ASP A 479 29.94 19.27 23.44
C ASP A 479 28.65 19.95 23.95
N ASN A 480 27.97 20.72 23.09
CA ASN A 480 26.76 21.45 23.44
C ASN A 480 25.49 20.79 22.84
N PRO A 481 24.61 20.20 23.69
CA PRO A 481 23.39 19.53 23.22
C PRO A 481 22.37 20.47 22.57
N ASP A 482 22.41 21.78 22.87
CA ASP A 482 21.52 22.76 22.26
C ASP A 482 21.88 23.01 20.79
N GLU A 483 23.16 22.96 20.44
CA GLU A 483 23.63 23.16 19.06
C GLU A 483 23.18 22.01 18.16
N LEU A 484 23.27 20.78 18.68
CA LEU A 484 22.74 19.59 18.01
C LEU A 484 21.22 19.68 17.80
N THR A 485 20.48 20.12 18.82
CA THR A 485 19.02 20.28 18.76
C THR A 485 18.60 21.31 17.70
N VAL A 486 19.30 22.44 17.62
CA VAL A 486 19.05 23.47 16.59
C VAL A 486 19.35 22.93 15.18
N ALA A 487 20.44 22.19 15.01
CA ALA A 487 20.78 21.57 13.73
C ALA A 487 19.70 20.57 13.27
N GLN A 488 19.20 19.72 14.19
CA GLN A 488 18.10 18.78 13.93
C GLN A 488 16.81 19.51 13.54
N ALA A 489 16.44 20.57 14.24
CA ALA A 489 15.25 21.36 13.92
C ALA A 489 15.33 22.00 12.53
N LEU A 490 16.51 22.52 12.15
CA LEU A 490 16.74 23.08 10.81
C LEU A 490 16.66 22.01 9.73
N PHE A 491 17.23 20.83 9.97
CA PHE A 491 17.15 19.69 9.04
C PHE A 491 15.69 19.32 8.75
N LEU A 492 14.86 19.15 9.79
CA LEU A 492 13.43 18.82 9.62
C LEU A 492 12.67 19.91 8.88
N TYR A 493 12.93 21.18 9.20
CA TYR A 493 12.25 22.28 8.55
C TYR A 493 12.47 22.25 7.03
N HIS A 494 13.70 22.00 6.58
CA HIS A 494 14.04 21.92 5.17
C HIS A 494 13.49 20.65 4.49
N HIS A 495 13.58 19.50 5.14
CA HIS A 495 13.09 18.21 4.61
C HIS A 495 11.57 18.06 4.66
N SER A 496 10.87 18.91 5.40
CA SER A 496 9.41 18.91 5.42
C SER A 496 8.77 19.48 4.15
N GLU A 497 9.54 19.98 3.19
CA GLU A 497 9.05 20.50 1.90
C GLU A 497 7.92 21.54 2.03
N GLY A 498 7.97 22.36 3.08
CA GLY A 498 6.96 23.39 3.36
C GLY A 498 5.77 22.93 4.22
N LYS A 499 5.74 21.66 4.66
CA LYS A 499 4.72 21.13 5.59
C LYS A 499 4.85 21.70 7.01
N LEU A 500 6.04 22.18 7.40
CA LEU A 500 6.25 22.97 8.62
C LEU A 500 6.23 24.47 8.33
N ALA A 501 5.29 25.17 8.94
CA ALA A 501 5.24 26.63 8.88
C ALA A 501 6.11 27.29 9.95
N LYS A 502 6.76 28.39 9.58
CA LYS A 502 7.37 29.32 10.54
C LYS A 502 6.27 30.07 11.29
N LYS A 503 6.36 30.08 12.63
CA LYS A 503 5.54 30.94 13.47
C LYS A 503 5.87 32.41 13.14
N ILE A 504 4.94 33.13 12.52
CA ILE A 504 5.09 34.56 12.27
C ILE A 504 4.71 35.27 13.57
N PRO A 505 5.60 36.05 14.20
CA PRO A 505 5.24 36.82 15.39
C PRO A 505 4.12 37.80 15.02
N LYS A 506 3.04 37.85 15.81
CA LYS A 506 2.01 38.89 15.68
C LYS A 506 2.71 40.24 15.90
N THR A 507 2.84 41.06 14.86
CA THR A 507 3.37 42.41 14.97
C THR A 507 2.35 43.28 15.69
N THR A 508 2.63 43.60 16.95
CA THR A 508 1.91 44.67 17.67
C THR A 508 2.12 45.97 16.91
N LYS A 509 1.05 46.57 16.39
CA LYS A 509 1.04 47.93 15.82
C LYS A 509 1.62 48.90 16.86
N LYS A 510 2.74 49.55 16.55
CA LYS A 510 3.27 50.69 17.33
C LYS A 510 2.45 51.93 16.99
N SER A 511 1.76 52.49 17.97
CA SER A 511 1.41 53.91 18.02
C SER A 511 2.66 54.72 18.44
N SER A 512 2.92 55.82 17.75
CA SER A 512 4.01 56.78 18.00
C SER A 512 3.54 57.94 18.93
N PRO A 513 4.40 58.91 19.32
CA PRO A 513 5.41 58.84 20.39
C PRO A 513 5.20 59.95 21.47
N PRO A 514 6.08 60.05 22.49
CA PRO A 514 6.61 61.39 22.80
C PRO A 514 8.14 61.46 23.04
N SER A 515 8.62 62.71 23.03
CA SER A 515 10.00 63.23 22.91
C SER A 515 10.78 63.29 24.25
N PRO A 516 12.02 63.85 24.37
CA PRO A 516 13.17 63.13 24.94
C PRO A 516 13.72 63.73 26.25
N ALA A 517 14.19 62.90 27.19
CA ALA A 517 15.17 63.33 28.20
C ALA A 517 15.93 62.13 28.83
N SER A 518 17.27 62.17 28.67
CA SER A 518 18.39 61.65 29.48
C SER A 518 18.51 60.16 29.94
N PRO A 519 19.75 59.67 30.19
CA PRO A 519 20.12 58.28 29.92
C PRO A 519 20.44 57.37 31.14
N ALA A 520 20.50 56.07 30.83
CA ALA A 520 21.13 54.92 31.53
C ALA A 520 20.29 54.12 32.56
N PRO A 521 20.56 52.80 32.80
CA PRO A 521 21.67 51.97 32.32
C PRO A 521 21.28 50.68 31.56
N ALA A 522 22.28 50.12 30.87
CA ALA A 522 22.21 48.92 30.06
C ALA A 522 22.03 47.64 30.89
N SER A 523 21.12 46.75 30.47
CA SER A 523 21.20 45.32 30.78
C SER A 523 20.56 44.44 29.69
N MET A 524 21.21 43.31 29.45
CA MET A 524 20.82 42.16 28.62
C MET A 524 20.81 42.33 27.08
N LEU A 525 22.02 42.23 26.52
CA LEU A 525 22.25 41.86 25.12
C LEU A 525 22.28 40.31 24.97
N PRO A 526 21.70 39.72 23.92
CA PRO A 526 21.82 38.28 23.64
C PRO A 526 23.26 37.90 23.28
N SER A 527 23.67 36.70 23.68
CA SER A 527 25.04 36.17 23.64
C SER A 527 25.66 36.22 22.23
N ARG A 528 26.99 36.35 22.18
CA ARG A 528 27.79 36.47 20.95
C ARG A 528 27.64 35.28 19.99
N ALA A 529 27.25 34.10 20.48
CA ALA A 529 27.08 32.88 19.69
C ALA A 529 25.88 32.96 18.72
N SER A 530 24.72 33.41 19.19
CA SER A 530 23.49 33.52 18.37
C SER A 530 23.62 34.54 17.24
N ARG A 531 24.45 35.58 17.42
CA ARG A 531 24.73 36.58 16.36
C ARG A 531 25.72 36.08 15.31
N LYS A 532 26.62 35.16 15.66
CA LYS A 532 27.63 34.61 14.74
C LYS A 532 26.98 33.64 13.75
N ILE A 533 26.05 32.81 14.23
CA ILE A 533 25.26 31.89 13.41
C ILE A 533 24.33 32.68 12.47
N ALA A 534 23.60 33.69 12.96
CA ALA A 534 22.73 34.51 12.11
C ALA A 534 23.48 35.29 11.00
N ARG A 535 24.76 35.67 11.22
CA ARG A 535 25.61 36.34 10.22
C ARG A 535 26.17 35.41 9.15
N LEU A 536 26.39 34.13 9.48
CA LEU A 536 26.80 33.10 8.50
C LEU A 536 25.69 32.77 7.49
N PHE A 537 24.41 32.86 7.90
CA PHE A 537 23.27 32.52 7.03
C PHE A 537 22.69 33.71 6.22
N THR A 538 22.93 34.96 6.64
CA THR A 538 22.38 36.15 5.96
C THR A 538 23.25 36.66 4.80
N THR A 539 24.55 36.42 4.84
CA THR A 539 25.53 36.98 3.89
C THR A 539 25.49 36.35 2.48
N LYS A 540 24.88 35.17 2.28
CA LYS A 540 24.74 34.57 0.94
C LYS A 540 23.43 34.87 0.22
N LYS A 541 22.35 35.25 0.93
CA LYS A 541 21.09 35.64 0.26
C LYS A 541 21.24 36.96 -0.52
N GLN A 542 22.08 37.87 -0.04
CA GLN A 542 22.40 39.13 -0.75
C GLN A 542 23.38 38.96 -1.92
N ARG A 543 24.22 37.90 -1.95
CA ARG A 543 25.10 37.61 -3.10
C ARG A 543 24.39 36.90 -4.26
N LYS A 544 23.24 36.24 -4.02
CA LYS A 544 22.45 35.58 -5.08
C LYS A 544 21.49 36.53 -5.81
N LEU A 545 21.21 37.71 -5.25
CA LEU A 545 20.34 38.74 -5.83
C LEU A 545 21.07 39.77 -6.71
N THR A 546 22.40 39.82 -6.68
CA THR A 546 23.22 40.77 -7.47
C THR A 546 23.86 40.18 -8.72
N LEU A 547 23.72 38.87 -8.96
CA LEU A 547 24.27 38.16 -10.14
C LEU A 547 23.23 37.86 -11.23
N SER A 548 21.97 38.29 -11.07
CA SER A 548 20.87 38.06 -12.02
C SER A 548 20.60 39.24 -12.98
N SER A 549 21.40 40.30 -12.95
CA SER A 549 21.18 41.50 -13.78
C SER A 549 22.43 41.91 -14.54
N ARG A 550 22.91 41.06 -15.46
CA ARG A 550 23.79 41.44 -16.60
C ARG A 550 24.10 40.21 -17.45
N ALA A 551 23.31 40.00 -18.50
CA ALA A 551 23.73 39.30 -19.72
C ALA A 551 22.66 39.55 -20.80
N SER A 552 22.80 40.68 -21.49
CA SER A 552 22.16 40.95 -22.78
C SER A 552 23.12 40.58 -23.91
N ILE A 553 22.52 40.03 -24.96
CA ILE A 553 23.02 39.47 -26.24
C ILE A 553 24.07 40.39 -26.92
N PRO A 554 25.03 39.83 -27.69
CA PRO A 554 24.96 40.08 -29.13
C PRO A 554 25.26 38.89 -30.07
N THR A 555 24.47 38.91 -31.13
CA THR A 555 24.56 38.39 -32.50
C THR A 555 25.93 38.08 -33.13
N ASN A 556 25.95 36.93 -33.82
CA ASN A 556 26.40 36.67 -35.21
C ASN A 556 27.68 37.35 -35.75
N SER A 557 28.69 36.56 -36.15
CA SER A 557 29.08 36.44 -37.57
C SER A 557 30.36 35.60 -37.82
N LYS A 558 30.29 34.83 -38.91
CA LYS A 558 31.32 34.55 -39.93
C LYS A 558 32.53 33.63 -39.60
N LYS A 559 32.50 32.54 -40.39
CA LYS A 559 33.50 32.08 -41.38
C LYS A 559 34.62 31.11 -40.93
N ARG A 560 34.61 29.98 -41.66
CA ARG A 560 35.76 29.24 -42.26
C ARG A 560 36.69 28.55 -41.24
N SER A 561 37.24 27.36 -41.45
CA SER A 561 37.46 26.53 -42.63
C SER A 561 38.08 25.20 -42.17
N THR A 562 37.54 24.08 -42.68
CA THR A 562 38.26 22.90 -43.22
C THR A 562 39.17 22.00 -42.37
N ARG A 563 38.97 20.68 -42.66
CA ARG A 563 39.89 19.52 -42.66
C ARG A 563 40.17 18.91 -41.27
N ASN A 564 40.20 17.58 -41.08
CA ASN A 564 40.23 16.43 -41.99
C ASN A 564 39.93 15.13 -41.20
N LEU A 565 39.31 14.14 -41.85
CA LEU A 565 39.64 12.69 -41.96
C LEU A 565 40.26 11.94 -40.73
N ALA A 566 39.92 10.70 -40.40
CA ALA A 566 39.51 9.55 -41.22
C ALA A 566 38.93 8.39 -40.37
N SER A 567 38.39 7.41 -41.12
CA SER A 567 38.15 5.97 -40.85
C SER A 567 37.13 5.57 -39.80
#